data_AF-L2GMD0-F1
#
_entry.id   AF-L2GMD0-F1
#
_cell.length_a   1.000
_cell.length_b   1.000
_cell.length_c   1.000
_cell.angle_alpha   90.00
_cell.angle_beta   90.00
_cell.angle_gamma   90.00
#
_symmetry.space_group_name_H-M   'P 1'
#
loop_
_entity.id
_entity.type
_entity.pdbx_description
1 polymer ?
#
loop_
_entity_poly.entity_id
_entity_poly.type
_entity_poly.pdbx_seq_one_letter_code
_entity_poly.pdbx_strand_id
1 'polypeptide(L)' 'MESKRFIIRQIIGEGASSTVYRAFDTVNNTHVAIKVFSNRKKRNRESQRN' A
#
# COMPACT_ATOMS: atom_id res chain seq x y z
N MET A 1 -5.33 -5.47 3.98
CA MET A 1 -4.85 -6.43 2.97
C MET A 1 -3.70 -7.19 3.59
N GLU A 2 -3.97 -8.34 4.19
CA GLU A 2 -2.91 -9.29 4.50
C GLU A 2 -2.77 -10.24 3.31
N SER A 3 -1.72 -10.04 2.52
CA SER A 3 -1.30 -11.07 1.58
C SER A 3 -0.50 -12.09 2.38
N LYS A 4 -0.98 -13.34 2.48
CA LYS A 4 -0.30 -14.44 3.19
C LYS A 4 1.17 -14.66 2.74
N ARG A 5 1.56 -14.07 1.61
CA ARG A 5 2.90 -14.14 1.02
C ARG A 5 3.87 -13.06 1.49
N PHE A 6 3.40 -11.86 1.82
CA PHE A 6 4.27 -10.72 2.12
C PHE A 6 4.02 -10.20 3.52
N ILE A 7 5.02 -10.33 4.39
CA ILE A 7 5.01 -9.71 5.72
C ILE A 7 5.51 -8.28 5.56
N ILE A 8 4.58 -7.32 5.56
CA ILE A 8 4.88 -5.89 5.56
C ILE A 8 5.55 -5.51 6.88
N ARG A 9 6.67 -4.76 6.81
CA ARG A 9 7.39 -4.26 7.98
C ARG A 9 7.34 -2.73 8.00
N GLN A 10 8.49 -2.08 8.08
CA GLN A 10 8.61 -0.63 8.15
C GLN A 10 8.53 0.04 6.78
N ILE A 11 8.09 1.30 6.78
CA ILE A 11 8.24 2.22 5.65
C ILE A 11 9.73 2.47 5.44
N ILE A 12 10.16 2.45 4.19
CA ILE A 12 11.54 2.77 3.79
C ILE A 12 11.60 3.94 2.79
N GLY A 13 10.46 4.42 2.32
CA GLY A 13 10.38 5.60 1.48
C GLY A 13 8.96 6.12 1.36
N GLU A 14 8.82 7.43 1.30
CA GLU A 14 7.54 8.11 1.06
C GLU A 14 7.71 9.05 -0.13
N GLY A 15 6.73 9.03 -1.03
CA GLY A 15 6.66 9.91 -2.18
C GLY A 15 5.29 10.54 -2.29
N ALA A 16 5.16 11.54 -3.16
CA ALA A 16 3.94 12.36 -3.29
C ALA A 16 2.64 11.56 -3.51
N SER A 17 2.73 10.37 -4.12
CA SER A 17 1.57 9.54 -4.48
C SER A 17 1.65 8.09 -3.97
N SER A 18 2.71 7.74 -3.23
CA SER A 18 2.96 6.34 -2.84
C SER A 18 3.85 6.21 -1.61
N THR A 19 3.68 5.11 -0.90
CA THR A 19 4.56 4.69 0.20
C THR A 19 5.27 3.39 -0.17
N VAL A 20 6.56 3.30 0.10
CA VAL A 20 7.39 2.10 -0.12
C VAL A 20 7.67 1.44 1.22
N TYR A 21 7.29 0.17 1.33
CA TYR A 21 7.51 -0.66 2.52
C TYR A 21 8.63 -1.66 2.27
N ARG A 22 9.45 -1.91 3.28
CA ARG A 22 10.23 -3.15 3.34
C ARG A 22 9.27 -4.28 3.70
N ALA A 23 9.35 -5.37 2.95
CA ALA A 23 8.59 -6.58 3.23
C ALA A 23 9.48 -7.82 3.14
N PHE A 24 8.98 -8.91 3.70
CA PHE A 24 9.59 -10.23 3.57
C PHE A 24 8.65 -11.13 2.76
N ASP A 25 9.14 -11.66 1.63
CA ASP A 25 8.44 -12.65 0.82
C ASP A 25 8.68 -14.03 1.46
N THR A 26 7.64 -14.59 2.07
CA THR A 26 7.70 -15.87 2.78
C THR A 26 7.86 -17.06 1.82
N VAL A 27 7.52 -16.90 0.55
CA VAL A 27 7.64 -17.97 -0.46
C VAL A 27 9.06 -18.06 -1.00
N ASN A 28 9.68 -16.91 -1.29
CA ASN A 28 11.04 -16.86 -1.82
C ASN A 28 12.12 -16.67 -0.76
N ASN A 29 11.73 -16.62 0.53
CA ASN A 29 12.61 -16.42 1.66
C ASN A 29 13.54 -15.20 1.50
N THR A 30 13.01 -14.09 0.99
CA THR A 30 13.81 -12.91 0.62
C THR A 30 13.16 -11.58 1.01
N HIS A 31 13.99 -10.55 1.16
CA HIS A 31 13.53 -9.19 1.41
C HIS A 31 13.18 -8.49 0.09
N VAL A 32 12.05 -7.81 0.07
CA VAL A 32 11.54 -7.08 -1.11
C VAL A 32 11.07 -5.68 -0.72
N ALA A 33 10.96 -4.80 -1.71
CA ALA A 33 10.33 -3.49 -1.57
C ALA A 33 8.93 -3.51 -2.21
N ILE A 34 7.91 -3.06 -1.47
CA ILE A 34 6.53 -2.99 -1.95
C ILE A 34 6.10 -1.52 -2.04
N LYS A 35 5.78 -1.05 -3.25
CA LYS A 35 5.27 0.29 -3.50
C LYS A 35 3.75 0.30 -3.53
N VAL A 36 3.13 1.00 -2.59
CA VAL A 36 1.68 1.13 -2.47
C VAL A 36 1.27 2.52 -2.90
N PHE A 37 0.38 2.62 -3.90
CA PHE A 37 -0.18 3.89 -4.35
C PHE A 37 -1.46 4.20 -3.58
N SER A 38 -1.61 5.45 -3.11
CA SER A 38 -2.86 5.87 -2.48
C SER A 38 -3.93 6.02 -3.55
N ASN A 39 -4.89 5.09 -3.64
CA ASN A 39 -6.08 5.28 -4.45
C ASN A 39 -6.98 6.33 -3.75
N ARG A 40 -6.66 7.62 -3.90
CA ARG A 40 -7.61 8.70 -3.62
C ARG A 40 -8.70 8.65 -4.68
N LYS A 41 -9.59 7.66 -4.62
CA LYS A 41 -10.90 7.77 -5.28
C LYS A 41 -11.52 9.04 -4.70
N LYS A 42 -11.67 10.07 -5.54
CA LYS A 42 -12.51 11.23 -5.24
C LYS A 42 -13.84 10.69 -4.75
N ARG A 43 -14.11 10.80 -3.45
CA ARG A 43 -15.44 10.63 -2.88
C ARG A 43 -16.22 11.84 -3.40
N ASN A 44 -16.71 11.76 -4.64
CA ASN A 44 -17.62 12.76 -5.17
C ASN A 44 -18.84 12.77 -4.24
N ARG A 45 -19.10 13.96 -3.73
CA ARG A 45 -20.22 14.28 -2.86
C ARG A 45 -21.51 14.01 -3.62
N GLU A 46 -22.16 12.88 -3.36
CA GLU A 46 -23.61 12.78 -3.55
C GLU A 46 -24.26 13.21 -2.24
N SER A 47 -24.21 14.52 -2.02
CA SER A 47 -25.01 15.22 -1.03
C SER A 47 -25.81 16.27 -1.77
N GLN A 48 -26.60 15.84 -2.75
CA GLN A 48 -27.73 16.59 -3.29
C GLN A 48 -28.76 15.62 -3.87
N ARG A 49 -29.78 15.33 -3.07
CA ARG A 49 -31.19 15.33 -3.51
C ARG A 49 -32.04 15.57 -2.27
N ASN A 50 -32.40 16.85 -2.09
CA ASN A 50 -33.63 17.24 -1.40
C ASN A 50 -34.82 16.65 -2.14
#